data_AF-A0A847G954-F1
#
_entry.id   AF-A0A847G954-F1
#
_cell.length_a   1.000
_cell.length_b   1.000
_cell.length_c   1.000
_cell.angle_alpha   90.00
_cell.angle_beta   90.00
_cell.angle_gamma   90.00
#
_symmetry.space_group_name_H-M   'P 1'
#
loop_
_entity.id
_entity.type
_entity.pdbx_description
1 polymer ?
#
loop_
_entity_poly.entity_id
_entity_poly.type
_entity_poly.pdbx_seq_one_letter_code
_entity_poly.pdbx_strand_id
1 'polypeptide(L)'
;IDLYLKSLKPVPSPLLEGGKLGAAAERGKALFAGAKCADCHTPPHYTDMKVYELGTARGLDEGKPVDTPALAEVWRTAPYLHDGRSATIMDVLKKDNPDNRHGDTAGLTEQELADLAAYVLSL
;
A
#
# COMPACT_ATOMS: atom_id res chain seq x y z
N ILE A 1 -19.88 20.32 4.77
CA ILE A 1 -18.70 19.42 4.87
C ILE A 1 -18.76 18.36 3.77
N ASP A 2 -19.86 17.61 3.65
CA ASP A 2 -20.00 16.54 2.63
C ASP A 2 -19.75 16.99 1.19
N LEU A 3 -20.32 18.11 0.75
CA LEU A 3 -20.10 18.64 -0.60
C LEU A 3 -18.62 18.97 -0.85
N TYR A 4 -17.91 19.44 0.18
CA TYR A 4 -16.49 19.75 0.09
C TYR A 4 -15.67 18.46 -0.05
N LEU A 5 -15.91 17.45 0.80
CA LEU A 5 -15.20 16.17 0.73
C LEU A 5 -15.43 15.45 -0.60
N LYS A 6 -16.67 15.48 -1.11
CA LYS A 6 -17.01 14.92 -2.44
C LYS A 6 -16.40 15.68 -3.62
N SER A 7 -15.95 16.92 -3.41
CA SER A 7 -15.33 17.74 -4.47
C SER A 7 -13.83 17.52 -4.62
N LEU A 8 -13.20 16.85 -3.64
CA LEU A 8 -11.77 16.57 -3.66
C LEU A 8 -11.43 15.63 -4.82
N LYS A 9 -10.28 15.87 -5.45
CA LYS A 9 -9.73 15.04 -6.51
C LYS A 9 -8.35 14.55 -6.10
N PRO A 10 -8.00 13.29 -6.40
CA PRO A 10 -6.64 12.80 -6.16
C PRO A 10 -5.60 13.63 -6.93
N VAL A 11 -4.49 13.87 -6.27
CA VAL A 11 -3.26 14.48 -6.76
C VAL A 11 -2.30 13.36 -7.16
N PRO A 12 -1.82 13.35 -8.42
CA PRO A 12 -0.85 12.35 -8.87
C PRO A 12 0.42 12.32 -8.01
N SER A 13 1.00 11.14 -7.86
CA SER A 13 2.28 10.99 -7.16
C SER A 13 3.38 11.81 -7.85
N PRO A 14 4.20 12.56 -7.09
CA PRO A 14 5.36 13.26 -7.64
C PRO A 14 6.47 12.30 -8.10
N LEU A 15 6.35 11.00 -7.78
CA LEU A 15 7.28 9.97 -8.24
C LEU A 15 6.98 9.46 -9.65
N LEU A 16 5.90 9.93 -10.28
CA LEU A 16 5.65 9.67 -11.69
C LEU A 16 6.59 10.48 -12.58
N GLU A 17 7.17 9.82 -13.58
CA GLU A 17 8.03 10.42 -14.58
C GLU A 17 7.18 10.93 -15.76
N GLY A 18 6.92 12.23 -15.81
CA GLY A 18 6.07 12.83 -16.85
C GLY A 18 4.63 12.30 -16.83
N GLY A 19 4.11 11.97 -15.63
CA GLY A 19 2.77 11.41 -15.44
C GLY A 19 2.66 9.92 -15.74
N LYS A 20 3.79 9.21 -15.90
CA LYS A 20 3.85 7.76 -16.13
C LYS A 20 4.70 7.08 -15.07
N LEU A 21 4.59 5.76 -14.98
CA LEU A 21 5.47 4.96 -14.13
C LEU A 21 6.90 5.03 -14.66
N GLY A 22 7.85 5.28 -13.76
CA GLY A 22 9.27 5.09 -14.05
C GLY A 22 9.64 3.60 -14.12
N ALA A 23 10.86 3.30 -14.53
CA ALA A 23 11.30 1.92 -14.77
C ALA A 23 11.19 1.01 -13.52
N ALA A 24 11.44 1.54 -12.33
CA ALA A 24 11.30 0.77 -11.08
C ALA A 24 9.82 0.47 -10.75
N ALA A 25 8.95 1.47 -10.89
CA ALA A 25 7.52 1.31 -10.63
C ALA A 25 6.85 0.37 -11.66
N GLU A 26 7.31 0.34 -12.92
CA GLU A 26 6.83 -0.65 -13.90
C GLU A 26 7.18 -2.09 -13.50
N ARG A 27 8.40 -2.33 -13.00
CA ARG A 27 8.77 -3.66 -12.45
C ARG A 27 7.95 -3.98 -11.20
N GLY A 28 7.78 -3.00 -10.31
CA GLY A 28 6.97 -3.12 -9.11
C GLY A 28 5.51 -3.45 -9.38
N LYS A 29 4.94 -2.93 -10.47
CA LYS A 29 3.57 -3.22 -10.89
C LYS A 29 3.35 -4.71 -11.18
N ALA A 30 4.33 -5.37 -11.80
CA ALA A 30 4.27 -6.81 -12.04
C ALA A 30 4.33 -7.60 -10.72
N LEU A 31 5.20 -7.18 -9.80
CA LEU A 31 5.32 -7.76 -8.46
C LEU A 31 4.04 -7.56 -7.62
N PHE A 32 3.35 -6.43 -7.77
CA PHE A 32 2.13 -6.13 -7.03
C PHE A 32 1.02 -7.15 -7.29
N ALA A 33 0.87 -7.59 -8.54
CA ALA A 33 -0.05 -8.67 -8.87
C ALA A 33 0.46 -10.03 -8.37
N GLY A 34 1.76 -10.32 -8.56
CA GLY A 34 2.38 -11.60 -8.14
C GLY A 34 2.37 -11.82 -6.62
N ALA A 35 2.56 -10.76 -5.84
CA ALA A 35 2.52 -10.74 -4.38
C ALA A 35 1.10 -10.63 -3.82
N LYS A 36 0.06 -10.76 -4.68
CA LYS A 36 -1.36 -10.74 -4.31
C LYS A 36 -1.86 -9.44 -3.70
N CYS A 37 -1.14 -8.33 -3.86
CA CYS A 37 -1.58 -7.03 -3.35
C CYS A 37 -2.89 -6.59 -4.04
N ALA A 38 -3.06 -6.96 -5.31
CA ALA A 38 -4.24 -6.65 -6.11
C ALA A 38 -5.52 -7.37 -5.67
N ASP A 39 -5.44 -8.37 -4.77
CA ASP A 39 -6.63 -9.08 -4.27
C ASP A 39 -7.49 -8.18 -3.37
N CYS A 40 -6.86 -7.25 -2.64
CA CYS A 40 -7.54 -6.28 -1.78
C CYS A 40 -7.42 -4.84 -2.30
N HIS A 41 -6.26 -4.47 -2.88
CA HIS A 41 -6.02 -3.12 -3.37
C HIS A 41 -6.39 -2.96 -4.85
N THR A 42 -7.69 -2.96 -5.10
CA THR A 42 -8.26 -2.95 -6.47
C THR A 42 -8.48 -1.54 -7.04
N PRO A 43 -8.17 -1.28 -8.33
CA PRO A 43 -8.48 0.00 -8.97
C PRO A 43 -9.99 0.33 -8.95
N PRO A 44 -10.39 1.61 -8.99
CA PRO A 44 -9.56 2.79 -9.28
C PRO A 44 -8.91 3.45 -8.07
N HIS A 45 -9.35 3.13 -6.85
CA HIS A 45 -8.82 3.75 -5.61
C HIS A 45 -7.84 2.86 -4.86
N TYR A 46 -7.56 1.66 -5.39
CA TYR A 46 -6.67 0.67 -4.79
C TYR A 46 -7.13 0.26 -3.39
N THR A 47 -8.42 -0.04 -3.28
CA THR A 47 -9.10 -0.55 -2.08
C THR A 47 -10.37 -1.26 -2.52
N ASP A 48 -10.73 -2.33 -1.80
CA ASP A 48 -12.02 -3.02 -1.94
C ASP A 48 -13.02 -2.64 -0.83
N MET A 49 -12.64 -1.72 0.06
CA MET A 49 -13.41 -1.23 1.21
C MET A 49 -13.85 -2.35 2.18
N LYS A 50 -13.11 -3.45 2.24
CA LYS A 50 -13.37 -4.54 3.18
C LYS A 50 -12.38 -4.50 4.34
N VAL A 51 -12.71 -5.27 5.37
CA VAL A 51 -11.86 -5.47 6.54
C VAL A 51 -11.20 -6.85 6.50
N TYR A 52 -9.93 -6.92 6.85
CA TYR A 52 -9.15 -8.15 6.87
C TYR A 52 -8.37 -8.30 8.16
N GLU A 53 -8.35 -9.52 8.70
CA GLU A 53 -7.46 -9.86 9.80
C GLU A 53 -6.11 -10.30 9.21
N LEU A 54 -5.14 -9.39 9.20
CA LEU A 54 -3.81 -9.61 8.63
C LEU A 54 -2.71 -9.77 9.69
N GLY A 55 -3.09 -9.85 10.97
CA GLY A 55 -2.14 -9.83 12.10
C GLY A 55 -1.44 -8.49 12.31
N THR A 56 -1.79 -7.46 11.54
CA THR A 56 -1.17 -6.12 11.64
C THR A 56 -1.70 -5.32 12.83
N ALA A 57 -2.87 -5.63 13.38
CA ALA A 57 -3.42 -4.94 14.54
C ALA A 57 -2.63 -5.29 15.83
N ARG A 58 -2.30 -4.26 16.64
CA ARG A 58 -1.50 -4.42 17.87
C ARG A 58 -2.13 -3.67 19.05
N GLY A 59 -1.71 -4.02 20.26
CA GLY A 59 -2.16 -3.34 21.48
C GLY A 59 -3.64 -3.55 21.74
N LEU A 60 -4.40 -2.46 21.92
CA LEU A 60 -5.85 -2.54 22.18
C LEU A 60 -6.66 -3.07 20.99
N ASP A 61 -6.06 -3.12 19.81
CA ASP A 61 -6.68 -3.61 18.58
C ASP A 61 -6.18 -4.99 18.15
N GLU A 62 -5.34 -5.64 18.95
CA GLU A 62 -4.80 -6.98 18.65
C GLU A 62 -5.91 -7.99 18.30
N GLY A 63 -5.72 -8.70 17.19
CA GLY A 63 -6.68 -9.68 16.65
C GLY A 63 -7.89 -9.06 15.92
N LYS A 64 -8.02 -7.73 15.84
CA LYS A 64 -9.12 -7.10 15.08
C LYS A 64 -8.79 -7.02 13.59
N PRO A 65 -9.79 -7.16 12.72
CA PRO A 65 -9.62 -6.88 11.31
C PRO A 65 -9.49 -5.36 11.08
N VAL A 66 -8.71 -4.98 10.07
CA VAL A 66 -8.49 -3.59 9.66
C VAL A 66 -9.06 -3.36 8.27
N ASP A 67 -9.67 -2.19 8.05
CA ASP A 67 -10.10 -1.76 6.73
C ASP A 67 -8.90 -1.66 5.77
N THR A 68 -9.11 -2.00 4.50
CA THR A 68 -8.12 -1.80 3.44
C THR A 68 -8.14 -0.33 3.01
N PRO A 69 -7.19 0.53 3.45
CA PRO A 69 -7.18 1.93 3.04
C PRO A 69 -6.90 2.05 1.53
N ALA A 70 -7.41 3.12 0.93
CA ALA A 70 -7.05 3.48 -0.44
C ALA A 70 -5.53 3.70 -0.55
N LEU A 71 -4.89 3.11 -1.56
CA LEU A 71 -3.49 3.44 -1.89
C LEU A 71 -3.37 4.63 -2.83
N ALA A 72 -4.49 5.13 -3.38
CA ALA A 72 -4.47 6.40 -4.07
C ALA A 72 -3.87 7.48 -3.16
N GLU A 73 -2.80 8.13 -3.64
CA GLU A 73 -2.07 9.18 -2.91
C GLU A 73 -1.27 8.72 -1.68
N VAL A 74 -0.98 7.41 -1.56
CA VAL A 74 -0.26 6.83 -0.41
C VAL A 74 1.14 7.45 -0.22
N TRP A 75 1.72 8.02 -1.27
CA TRP A 75 3.03 8.70 -1.24
C TRP A 75 3.17 9.83 -0.22
N ARG A 76 2.06 10.39 0.29
CA ARG A 76 2.07 11.49 1.28
C ARG A 76 1.34 11.20 2.58
N THR A 77 1.08 9.93 2.88
CA THR A 77 0.30 9.55 4.07
C THR A 77 1.15 8.84 5.12
N ALA A 78 2.48 8.84 4.98
CA ALA A 78 3.36 8.30 6.00
C ALA A 78 3.14 9.02 7.36
N PRO A 79 3.29 8.31 8.49
CA PRO A 79 3.59 6.88 8.59
C PRO A 79 2.37 5.97 8.31
N TYR A 80 2.65 4.70 8.01
CA TYR A 80 1.67 3.73 7.53
C TYR A 80 1.17 2.78 8.61
N LEU A 81 0.12 2.03 8.25
CA LEU A 81 -0.75 1.22 9.12
C LEU A 81 -1.65 2.06 10.04
N HIS A 82 -2.71 1.43 10.56
CA HIS A 82 -3.72 2.08 11.40
C HIS A 82 -3.16 2.72 12.69
N ASP A 83 -2.02 2.23 13.18
CA ASP A 83 -1.31 2.73 14.36
C ASP A 83 -0.09 3.62 14.01
N GLY A 84 0.17 3.85 12.72
CA GLY A 84 1.26 4.71 12.24
C GLY A 84 2.67 4.20 12.58
N ARG A 85 2.86 2.89 12.82
CA ARG A 85 4.17 2.37 13.26
C ARG A 85 5.20 2.19 12.14
N SER A 86 4.75 2.07 10.89
CA SER A 86 5.63 1.81 9.75
C SER A 86 6.02 3.13 9.11
N ALA A 87 7.28 3.55 9.24
CA ALA A 87 7.72 4.85 8.72
C ALA A 87 7.76 4.89 7.18
N THR A 88 7.99 3.73 6.55
CA THR A 88 8.13 3.59 5.10
C THR A 88 7.26 2.45 4.55
N ILE A 89 6.97 2.46 3.24
CA ILE A 89 6.34 1.31 2.58
C ILE A 89 7.24 0.07 2.68
N MET A 90 8.56 0.26 2.67
CA MET A 90 9.51 -0.83 2.89
C MET A 90 9.31 -1.50 4.25
N ASP A 91 9.03 -0.73 5.31
CA ASP A 91 8.72 -1.30 6.63
C ASP A 91 7.42 -2.11 6.59
N VAL A 92 6.39 -1.65 5.87
CA VAL A 92 5.14 -2.42 5.69
C VAL A 92 5.43 -3.75 5.00
N LEU A 93 6.23 -3.76 3.93
CA LEU A 93 6.51 -4.95 3.13
C LEU A 93 7.41 -5.98 3.85
N LYS A 94 8.28 -5.52 4.75
CA LYS A 94 9.32 -6.37 5.38
C LYS A 94 9.11 -6.60 6.87
N LYS A 95 8.96 -5.52 7.63
CA LYS A 95 8.99 -5.54 9.09
C LYS A 95 7.62 -5.80 9.69
N ASP A 96 6.60 -5.18 9.12
CA ASP A 96 5.24 -5.18 9.64
C ASP A 96 4.27 -6.02 8.78
N ASN A 97 4.78 -7.12 8.19
CA ASN A 97 4.03 -8.15 7.47
C ASN A 97 4.09 -9.50 8.23
N PRO A 98 3.39 -9.64 9.37
CA PRO A 98 3.44 -10.86 10.17
C PRO A 98 2.89 -12.05 9.39
N ASP A 99 3.59 -13.18 9.47
CA ASP A 99 3.25 -14.43 8.79
C ASP A 99 3.02 -14.29 7.28
N ASN A 100 3.55 -13.23 6.65
CA ASN A 100 3.38 -12.93 5.24
C ASN A 100 1.89 -12.80 4.84
N ARG A 101 1.04 -12.35 5.77
CA ARG A 101 -0.42 -12.22 5.59
C ARG A 101 -0.83 -10.98 4.80
N HIS A 102 0.00 -9.93 4.78
CA HIS A 102 -0.23 -8.69 4.05
C HIS A 102 0.45 -8.69 2.67
N GLY A 103 0.18 -9.74 1.89
CA GLY A 103 0.82 -10.02 0.61
C GLY A 103 2.04 -10.94 0.73
N ASP A 104 2.35 -11.64 -0.36
CA ASP A 104 3.45 -12.61 -0.43
C ASP A 104 4.78 -11.93 -0.79
N THR A 105 5.48 -11.43 0.23
CA THR A 105 6.72 -10.66 0.09
C THR A 105 7.97 -11.37 0.62
N ALA A 106 7.81 -12.43 1.41
CA ALA A 106 8.91 -13.13 2.07
C ALA A 106 9.97 -13.72 1.10
N GLY A 107 9.56 -14.06 -0.13
CA GLY A 107 10.45 -14.58 -1.17
C GLY A 107 11.10 -13.52 -2.06
N LEU A 108 10.72 -12.25 -1.93
CA LEU A 108 11.22 -11.17 -2.77
C LEU A 108 12.61 -10.70 -2.31
N THR A 109 13.48 -10.41 -3.27
CA THR A 109 14.77 -9.77 -3.04
C THR A 109 14.59 -8.32 -2.58
N GLU A 110 15.63 -7.72 -1.99
CA GLU A 110 15.64 -6.30 -1.62
C GLU A 110 15.32 -5.37 -2.80
N GLN A 111 15.81 -5.70 -4.00
CA GLN A 111 15.54 -4.91 -5.19
C GLN A 111 14.08 -5.03 -5.64
N GLU A 112 13.51 -6.23 -5.59
CA GLU A 112 12.09 -6.45 -5.90
C GLU A 112 11.18 -5.74 -4.90
N LEU A 113 11.52 -5.76 -3.60
CA LEU A 113 10.81 -5.00 -2.58
C LEU A 113 10.91 -3.50 -2.81
N ALA A 114 12.07 -3.00 -3.24
CA ALA A 114 12.25 -1.59 -3.59
C ALA A 114 11.44 -1.19 -4.82
N ASP A 115 11.38 -2.06 -5.85
CA ASP A 115 10.56 -1.84 -7.04
C ASP A 115 9.07 -1.86 -6.69
N LEU A 116 8.63 -2.84 -5.88
CA LEU A 116 7.25 -2.92 -5.37
C LEU A 116 6.88 -1.67 -4.57
N ALA A 117 7.75 -1.20 -3.67
CA ALA A 117 7.55 0.03 -2.93
C ALA A 117 7.46 1.26 -3.86
N ALA A 118 8.30 1.32 -4.90
CA ALA A 118 8.24 2.39 -5.89
C ALA A 118 6.91 2.41 -6.65
N TYR A 119 6.35 1.24 -6.97
CA TYR A 119 5.01 1.15 -7.56
C TYR A 119 3.94 1.61 -6.59
N VAL A 120 3.92 1.11 -5.35
CA VAL A 120 2.93 1.53 -4.35
C VAL A 120 2.97 3.04 -4.14
N LEU A 121 4.16 3.64 -4.02
CA LEU A 121 4.32 5.10 -3.88
C LEU A 121 4.03 5.88 -5.17
N SER A 122 3.82 5.22 -6.30
CA SER A 122 3.40 5.89 -7.55
C SER A 122 1.87 6.02 -7.67
N LEU A 123 1.12 5.33 -6.82
CA LEU A 123 -0.35 5.37 -6.73
C LEU A 123 -0.84 6.64 -6.02
#